data_AF-A0A928MIZ3-F1
#
_entry.id   AF-A0A928MIZ3-F1
#
_cell.length_a   1.000
_cell.length_b   1.000
_cell.length_c   1.000
_cell.angle_alpha   90.00
_cell.angle_beta   90.00
_cell.angle_gamma   90.00
#
_symmetry.space_group_name_H-M   'P 1'
#
loop_
_entity.id
_entity.type
_entity.pdbx_description
1 polymer ?
#
loop_
_entity_poly.entity_id
_entity_poly.type
_entity_poly.pdbx_seq_one_letter_code
_entity_poly.pdbx_strand_id
1 'polypeptide(L)'
;MQANSNGSCNYRSGLLPQCAPLARSYVPMQQCSMPQYDPADGLKRGTLFPGLDLPFMNMVNMEDLSGTPMGEVMSLCFAAHELQLYLDTHPQDSEAFALLKNLLELAEEAKRRYVAKYGPLTPDDLQRSERFDWLEDPWPWAYRQKGE
;
A
#
# COMPACT_ATOMS: atom_id res chain seq x y z
N MET A 1 -20.65 -13.86 35.14
CA MET A 1 -19.54 -14.19 34.23
C MET A 1 -18.54 -13.06 34.34
N GLN A 2 -17.33 -13.36 34.81
CA GLN A 2 -16.31 -12.35 35.11
C GLN A 2 -15.93 -11.63 33.82
N ALA A 3 -16.15 -10.32 33.76
CA ALA A 3 -15.50 -9.48 32.78
C ALA A 3 -14.00 -9.57 33.05
N ASN A 4 -13.23 -10.06 32.07
CA ASN A 4 -11.79 -10.14 32.16
C ASN A 4 -11.21 -8.72 32.16
N SER A 5 -11.13 -8.11 33.33
CA SER A 5 -10.69 -6.73 33.55
C SER A 5 -9.16 -6.62 33.64
N ASN A 6 -8.41 -7.22 32.71
CA ASN A 6 -6.94 -7.12 32.76
C ASN A 6 -6.16 -7.22 31.43
N GLY A 7 -6.79 -6.90 30.30
CA GLY A 7 -6.06 -6.61 29.05
C GLY A 7 -6.41 -5.21 28.58
N SER A 8 -5.55 -4.23 28.82
CA SER A 8 -5.68 -2.92 28.18
C SER A 8 -5.76 -3.12 26.67
N CYS A 9 -6.77 -2.52 26.02
CA CYS A 9 -6.85 -2.50 24.56
C CYS A 9 -5.62 -1.75 24.04
N ASN A 10 -4.76 -2.44 23.29
CA ASN A 10 -3.58 -1.82 22.66
C ASN A 10 -3.87 -1.55 21.18
N TYR A 11 -2.88 -1.01 20.46
CA TYR A 11 -3.01 -0.67 19.04
C TYR A 11 -3.23 -1.88 18.10
N ARG A 12 -3.11 -3.11 18.60
CA ARG A 12 -3.41 -4.36 17.87
C ARG A 12 -4.82 -4.88 18.15
N SER A 13 -5.57 -4.20 19.01
CA SER A 13 -6.90 -4.59 19.45
C SER A 13 -7.92 -3.51 19.10
N GLY A 14 -9.17 -3.91 18.90
CA GLY A 14 -10.28 -3.00 18.64
C GLY A 14 -11.50 -3.34 19.50
N LEU A 15 -12.47 -2.43 19.57
CA LEU A 15 -13.73 -2.71 20.26
C LEU A 15 -14.69 -3.49 19.37
N LEU A 16 -15.38 -4.45 20.00
CA LEU A 16 -16.54 -5.11 19.43
C LEU A 16 -17.82 -4.44 19.94
N PRO A 17 -18.90 -4.43 19.14
CA PRO A 17 -20.18 -3.88 19.57
C PRO A 17 -20.75 -4.66 20.76
N GLN A 18 -21.35 -3.95 21.73
CA GLN A 18 -21.93 -4.57 22.93
C GLN A 18 -23.13 -5.48 22.62
N CYS A 19 -23.88 -5.17 21.56
CA CYS A 19 -24.99 -5.96 21.05
C CYS A 19 -24.81 -6.19 19.55
N ALA A 20 -24.94 -7.42 19.10
CA ALA A 20 -24.63 -7.84 17.74
C ALA A 20 -25.54 -9.01 17.31
N PRO A 21 -26.06 -9.07 16.07
CA PRO A 21 -26.82 -10.22 15.59
C PRO A 21 -26.01 -11.53 15.67
N LEU A 22 -26.72 -12.63 16.01
CA LEU A 22 -26.17 -13.99 16.01
C LEU A 22 -25.80 -14.41 14.58
N ALA A 23 -24.69 -15.15 14.42
CA ALA A 23 -24.19 -15.71 13.15
C ALA A 23 -23.58 -14.71 12.13
N ARG A 24 -23.00 -13.58 12.57
CA ARG A 24 -22.19 -12.70 11.71
C ARG A 24 -20.74 -12.62 12.18
N SER A 25 -19.79 -12.52 11.24
CA SER A 25 -18.40 -12.16 11.55
C SER A 25 -18.29 -10.68 11.87
N TYR A 26 -17.57 -10.33 12.93
CA TYR A 26 -17.29 -8.94 13.32
C TYR A 26 -15.80 -8.66 13.18
N VAL A 27 -15.48 -7.52 12.58
CA VAL A 27 -14.14 -6.94 12.59
C VAL A 27 -14.12 -5.87 13.69
N PRO A 28 -13.22 -5.97 14.68
CA PRO A 28 -13.08 -4.95 15.71
C PRO A 28 -12.81 -3.58 15.10
N MET A 29 -13.44 -2.53 15.62
CA MET A 29 -13.18 -1.17 15.15
C MET A 29 -11.78 -0.73 15.59
N GLN A 30 -10.98 -0.26 14.64
CA GLN A 30 -9.71 0.39 14.93
C GLN A 30 -9.97 1.66 15.76
N GLN A 31 -9.41 1.71 16.96
CA GLN A 31 -9.70 2.78 17.91
C GLN A 31 -8.73 3.95 17.87
N CYS A 32 -7.51 3.73 17.38
CA CYS A 32 -6.46 4.73 17.36
C CYS A 32 -5.58 4.57 16.13
N SER A 33 -5.12 5.70 15.58
CA SER A 33 -4.03 5.74 14.61
C SER A 33 -2.65 5.64 15.26
N MET A 34 -2.55 5.70 16.58
CA MET A 34 -1.28 5.67 17.32
C MET A 34 -1.01 4.30 17.95
N PRO A 35 0.23 3.76 17.85
CA PRO A 35 1.33 4.27 17.04
C PRO A 35 1.07 4.09 15.54
N GLN A 36 1.67 4.96 14.73
CA GLN A 36 1.76 4.81 13.27
C GLN A 36 3.23 4.68 12.88
N TYR A 37 3.50 3.96 11.79
CA TYR A 37 4.81 3.98 11.15
C TYR A 37 5.12 5.37 10.58
N ASP A 38 6.40 5.67 10.43
CA ASP A 38 6.83 6.75 9.55
C ASP A 38 6.33 6.46 8.11
N PRO A 39 5.94 7.47 7.30
CA PRO A 39 5.43 7.23 5.95
C PRO A 39 6.36 6.38 5.07
N ALA A 40 7.68 6.52 5.20
CA ALA A 40 8.62 5.72 4.44
C ALA A 40 8.59 4.24 4.88
N ASP A 41 8.48 3.98 6.18
CA ASP A 41 8.35 2.62 6.71
C ASP A 41 6.96 2.03 6.42
N GLY A 42 5.91 2.85 6.45
CA GLY A 42 4.56 2.45 6.09
C GLY A 42 4.46 1.99 4.63
N LEU A 43 5.17 2.67 3.73
CA LEU A 43 5.27 2.25 2.32
C LEU A 43 5.93 0.88 2.17
N LYS A 44 6.99 0.60 2.95
CA LYS A 44 7.66 -0.72 2.95
C LYS A 44 6.74 -1.81 3.51
N ARG A 45 6.09 -1.53 4.64
CA ARG A 45 5.18 -2.47 5.32
C ARG A 45 3.85 -2.67 4.59
N GLY A 46 3.46 -1.74 3.72
CA GLY A 46 2.16 -1.74 3.05
C GLY A 46 1.00 -1.27 3.94
N THR A 47 1.30 -0.71 5.12
CA THR A 47 0.30 -0.16 6.05
C THR A 47 0.98 0.86 6.96
N LEU A 48 0.26 1.93 7.32
CA LEU A 48 0.72 2.89 8.33
C LEU A 48 0.53 2.38 9.76
N PHE A 49 -0.28 1.34 9.97
CA PHE A 49 -0.70 0.92 11.30
C PHE A 49 0.00 -0.39 11.70
N PRO A 50 0.89 -0.39 12.71
CA PRO A 50 1.58 -1.59 13.18
C PRO A 50 0.65 -2.69 13.70
N GLY A 51 -0.58 -2.34 14.07
CA GLY A 51 -1.61 -3.32 14.44
C GLY A 51 -2.25 -4.04 13.26
N LEU A 52 -2.15 -3.47 12.05
CA LEU A 52 -2.63 -4.03 10.79
C LEU A 52 -1.49 -4.58 9.92
N ASP A 53 -0.24 -4.51 10.38
CA ASP A 53 0.91 -5.15 9.73
C ASP A 53 0.87 -6.66 10.00
N LEU A 54 0.21 -7.38 9.09
CA LEU A 54 -0.06 -8.81 9.17
C LEU A 54 0.69 -9.56 8.05
N PRO A 55 1.99 -9.89 8.25
CA PRO A 55 2.81 -10.50 7.22
C PRO A 55 2.34 -11.93 6.87
N PHE A 56 2.26 -12.22 5.58
CA PHE A 56 1.93 -13.57 5.09
C PHE A 56 3.05 -14.55 5.46
N MET A 57 2.73 -15.64 6.17
CA MET A 57 3.72 -16.64 6.63
C MET A 57 4.91 -16.03 7.41
N ASN A 58 4.68 -14.93 8.14
CA ASN A 58 5.72 -14.20 8.86
C ASN A 58 6.83 -13.63 7.95
N MET A 59 6.57 -13.52 6.64
CA MET A 59 7.44 -12.85 5.67
C MET A 59 7.13 -11.35 5.69
N VAL A 60 8.03 -10.58 6.29
CA VAL A 60 7.89 -9.13 6.39
C VAL A 60 8.58 -8.47 5.20
N ASN A 61 7.93 -7.48 4.61
CA ASN A 61 8.56 -6.61 3.63
C ASN A 61 9.58 -5.72 4.36
N MET A 62 10.86 -6.01 4.16
CA MET A 62 11.98 -5.31 4.80
C MET A 62 12.75 -4.41 3.82
N GLU A 63 12.49 -4.55 2.52
CA GLU A 63 13.29 -3.91 1.50
C GLU A 63 12.96 -2.42 1.40
N ASP A 64 13.98 -1.59 1.54
CA ASP A 64 13.84 -0.15 1.41
C ASP A 64 13.83 0.23 -0.08
N LEU A 65 12.65 0.56 -0.58
CA LEU A 65 12.47 1.02 -1.95
C LEU A 65 12.70 2.53 -2.10
N SER A 66 12.99 3.26 -1.01
CA SER A 66 13.26 4.70 -1.09
C SER A 66 14.47 4.97 -1.99
N GLY A 67 14.31 5.93 -2.91
CA GLY A 67 15.33 6.25 -3.92
C GLY A 67 15.48 5.24 -5.05
N THR A 68 14.74 4.12 -5.05
CA THR A 68 14.67 3.24 -6.22
C THR A 68 13.64 3.76 -7.23
N PRO A 69 13.82 3.51 -8.55
CA PRO A 69 12.80 3.86 -9.55
C PRO A 69 11.44 3.23 -9.27
N MET A 70 11.39 2.00 -8.73
CA MET A 70 10.13 1.36 -8.35
C MET A 70 9.46 2.06 -7.18
N GLY A 71 10.22 2.40 -6.13
CA GLY A 71 9.69 3.10 -4.97
C GLY A 71 9.16 4.49 -5.32
N GLU A 72 9.80 5.19 -6.27
CA GLU A 72 9.29 6.45 -6.82
C GLU A 72 7.91 6.24 -7.48
N VAL A 73 7.77 5.25 -8.37
CA VAL A 73 6.48 4.93 -9.01
C VAL A 73 5.42 4.57 -7.99
N MET A 74 5.74 3.67 -7.05
CA MET A 74 4.79 3.21 -6.03
C MET A 74 4.32 4.35 -5.13
N SER A 75 5.23 5.21 -4.66
CA SER A 75 4.89 6.33 -3.76
C SER A 75 3.99 7.37 -4.45
N LEU A 76 4.30 7.73 -5.70
CA LEU A 76 3.49 8.68 -6.48
C LEU A 76 2.10 8.11 -6.81
N CYS A 77 2.03 6.85 -7.25
CA CYS A 77 0.75 6.19 -7.52
C CYS A 77 -0.12 6.07 -6.27
N PHE A 78 0.48 5.73 -5.12
CA PHE A 78 -0.23 5.67 -3.85
C PHE A 78 -0.77 7.04 -3.44
N ALA A 79 0.06 8.08 -3.49
CA ALA A 79 -0.35 9.44 -3.14
C ALA A 79 -1.48 9.96 -4.06
N ALA A 80 -1.41 9.67 -5.37
CA ALA A 80 -2.46 10.04 -6.31
C ALA A 80 -3.77 9.31 -6.00
N HIS A 81 -3.71 8.02 -5.68
CA HIS A 81 -4.90 7.22 -5.35
C HIS A 81 -5.58 7.71 -4.06
N GLU A 82 -4.80 7.94 -3.00
CA GLU A 82 -5.34 8.45 -1.72
C GLU A 82 -5.98 9.83 -1.89
N LEU A 83 -5.35 10.73 -2.66
CA LEU A 83 -5.91 12.05 -2.89
C LEU A 83 -7.17 12.02 -3.76
N GLN A 84 -7.28 11.06 -4.68
CA GLN A 84 -8.51 10.81 -5.43
C GLN A 84 -9.65 10.36 -4.49
N LEU A 85 -9.38 9.41 -3.57
CA LEU A 85 -10.37 8.98 -2.57
C LEU A 85 -10.79 10.12 -1.64
N TYR A 86 -9.87 11.01 -1.28
CA TYR A 86 -10.21 12.22 -0.53
C TYR A 86 -11.21 13.09 -1.31
N LEU A 87 -10.96 13.32 -2.60
CA LEU A 87 -11.81 14.14 -3.47
C LEU A 87 -13.22 13.53 -3.70
N ASP A 88 -13.39 12.21 -3.60
CA ASP A 88 -14.73 11.59 -3.63
C ASP A 88 -15.66 12.14 -2.54
N THR A 89 -15.08 12.57 -1.41
CA THR A 89 -15.82 13.19 -0.29
C THR A 89 -15.72 14.72 -0.27
N HIS A 90 -14.71 15.31 -0.93
CA HIS A 90 -14.44 16.75 -0.97
C HIS A 90 -14.31 17.27 -2.42
N PRO A 91 -15.34 17.12 -3.27
CA PRO A 91 -15.21 17.37 -4.72
C PRO A 91 -14.98 18.84 -5.10
N GLN A 92 -15.21 19.77 -4.18
CA GLN A 92 -15.05 21.22 -4.42
C GLN A 92 -13.67 21.75 -3.98
N ASP A 93 -12.79 20.90 -3.46
CA ASP A 93 -11.44 21.30 -3.08
C ASP A 93 -10.55 21.43 -4.33
N SER A 94 -10.43 22.67 -4.81
CA SER A 94 -9.63 23.00 -5.99
C SER A 94 -8.12 22.82 -5.77
N GLU A 95 -7.65 22.95 -4.53
CA GLU A 95 -6.22 22.79 -4.20
C GLU A 95 -5.84 21.31 -4.24
N ALA A 96 -6.63 20.46 -3.60
CA ALA A 96 -6.48 19.01 -3.68
C ALA A 96 -6.57 18.49 -5.13
N PHE A 97 -7.49 19.05 -5.93
CA PHE A 97 -7.59 18.67 -7.34
C PHE A 97 -6.37 19.10 -8.17
N ALA A 98 -5.81 20.29 -7.92
CA ALA A 98 -4.59 20.73 -8.58
C ALA A 98 -3.39 19.85 -8.19
N LEU A 99 -3.27 19.48 -6.91
CA LEU A 99 -2.25 18.57 -6.43
C LEU A 99 -2.39 17.18 -7.06
N LEU A 100 -3.61 16.65 -7.19
CA LEU A 100 -3.87 15.36 -7.84
C LEU A 100 -3.35 15.36 -9.29
N LYS A 101 -3.62 16.42 -10.05
CA LYS A 101 -3.10 16.54 -11.43
C LYS A 101 -1.58 16.46 -11.48
N ASN A 102 -0.91 17.22 -10.61
CA ASN A 102 0.55 17.21 -10.53
C ASN A 102 1.08 15.82 -10.18
N LEU A 103 0.45 15.13 -9.22
CA LEU A 103 0.84 13.77 -8.83
C LEU A 103 0.64 12.77 -9.98
N LEU A 104 -0.45 12.87 -10.73
CA LEU A 104 -0.70 12.00 -11.89
C LEU A 104 0.35 12.21 -12.99
N GLU A 105 0.72 13.45 -13.28
CA GLU A 105 1.77 13.77 -14.25
C GLU A 105 3.14 13.20 -13.82
N LEU A 106 3.50 13.40 -12.55
CA LEU A 106 4.74 12.87 -11.98
C LEU A 106 4.75 11.33 -11.98
N ALA A 107 3.63 10.70 -11.63
CA ALA A 107 3.52 9.24 -11.59
C ALA A 107 3.67 8.63 -13.00
N GLU A 108 3.05 9.24 -14.01
CA GLU A 108 3.19 8.80 -15.41
C GLU A 108 4.63 8.98 -15.92
N GLU A 109 5.30 10.08 -15.57
CA GLU A 109 6.70 10.28 -15.93
C GLU A 109 7.63 9.25 -15.26
N ALA A 110 7.44 9.02 -13.95
CA ALA A 110 8.18 8.02 -13.20
C ALA A 110 7.95 6.61 -13.78
N LYS A 111 6.69 6.26 -14.08
CA LYS A 111 6.31 4.99 -14.70
C LYS A 111 6.98 4.83 -16.06
N ARG A 112 6.96 5.87 -16.90
CA ARG A 112 7.63 5.86 -18.21
C ARG A 112 9.13 5.63 -18.09
N ARG A 113 9.80 6.31 -17.15
CA ARG A 113 11.23 6.11 -16.87
C ARG A 113 11.53 4.69 -16.39
N TYR A 114 10.67 4.14 -15.53
CA TYR A 114 10.80 2.77 -15.05
C TYR A 114 10.66 1.77 -16.20
N VAL A 115 9.55 1.87 -16.95
CA VAL A 115 9.22 0.94 -18.03
C VAL A 115 10.29 0.90 -19.11
N ALA A 116 10.83 2.07 -19.49
CA ALA A 116 11.89 2.15 -20.49
C ALA A 116 13.18 1.41 -20.09
N LYS A 117 13.41 1.18 -18.78
CA LYS A 117 14.62 0.56 -18.26
C LYS A 117 14.43 -0.87 -17.78
N TYR A 118 13.28 -1.19 -17.20
CA TYR A 118 13.04 -2.45 -16.51
C TYR A 118 11.98 -3.33 -17.19
N GLY A 119 11.18 -2.78 -18.10
CA GLY A 119 10.09 -3.52 -18.76
C GLY A 119 8.69 -3.08 -18.33
N PRO A 120 7.64 -3.61 -18.98
CA PRO A 120 6.26 -3.17 -18.80
C PRO A 120 5.71 -3.49 -17.40
N LEU A 121 5.04 -2.52 -16.76
CA LEU A 121 4.38 -2.72 -15.46
C LEU A 121 2.91 -3.12 -15.59
N THR A 122 2.28 -2.66 -16.68
CA THR A 122 0.87 -2.89 -17.00
C THR A 122 0.75 -3.32 -18.47
N PRO A 123 -0.31 -4.06 -18.86
CA PRO A 123 -0.50 -4.45 -20.25
C PRO A 123 -0.52 -3.27 -21.23
N ASP A 124 -1.00 -2.10 -20.80
CA ASP A 124 -1.01 -0.88 -21.62
C ASP A 124 0.40 -0.38 -21.99
N ASP A 125 1.41 -0.69 -21.18
CA ASP A 125 2.79 -0.31 -21.47
C ASP A 125 3.33 -1.00 -22.74
N LEU A 126 2.74 -2.16 -23.10
CA LEU A 126 3.09 -2.90 -24.32
C LEU A 126 2.77 -2.13 -25.61
N GLN A 127 1.89 -1.12 -25.55
CA GLN A 127 1.63 -0.26 -26.72
C GLN A 127 2.90 0.44 -27.22
N ARG A 128 3.89 0.61 -26.34
CA ARG A 128 5.18 1.25 -26.63
C ARG A 128 6.33 0.25 -26.76
N SER A 129 6.07 -1.05 -26.60
CA SER A 129 7.06 -2.11 -26.69
C SER A 129 7.22 -2.59 -28.14
N GLU A 130 8.45 -2.86 -28.55
CA GLU A 130 8.75 -3.43 -29.88
C GLU A 130 8.54 -4.95 -29.93
N ARG A 131 8.55 -5.60 -28.77
CA ARG A 131 8.38 -7.05 -28.58
C ARG A 131 7.51 -7.34 -27.36
N PHE A 132 7.03 -8.58 -27.25
CA PHE A 132 6.16 -9.01 -26.16
C PHE A 132 6.97 -9.34 -24.89
N ASP A 133 7.36 -8.28 -24.18
CA ASP A 133 8.29 -8.38 -23.03
C ASP A 133 7.59 -8.66 -21.69
N TRP A 134 6.27 -8.80 -21.69
CA TRP A 134 5.45 -9.02 -20.49
C TRP A 134 5.86 -10.24 -19.67
N LEU A 135 6.45 -11.25 -20.31
CA LEU A 135 6.86 -12.51 -19.67
C LEU A 135 8.37 -12.59 -19.40
N GLU A 136 9.15 -11.56 -19.73
CA GLU A 136 10.61 -11.61 -19.67
C GLU A 136 11.19 -11.32 -18.27
N ASP A 137 10.35 -11.01 -17.27
CA ASP A 137 10.78 -10.76 -15.90
C ASP A 137 10.95 -12.04 -15.06
N PRO A 138 11.93 -12.07 -14.12
CA PRO A 138 12.03 -13.14 -13.16
C PRO A 138 10.77 -13.16 -12.29
N TRP A 139 10.02 -14.27 -12.38
CA TRP A 139 8.87 -14.51 -11.52
C TRP A 139 9.30 -14.47 -10.05
N PRO A 140 8.41 -14.10 -9.11
CA PRO A 140 8.72 -14.07 -7.68
C PRO A 140 9.29 -15.38 -7.10
N TRP A 141 9.01 -16.52 -7.74
CA TRP A 141 9.58 -17.83 -7.37
C TRP A 141 10.84 -18.22 -8.17
N ALA A 142 11.22 -17.46 -9.19
CA ALA A 142 12.44 -17.66 -9.98
C ALA A 142 13.69 -17.10 -9.28
N TYR A 143 13.52 -16.25 -8.26
CA TYR A 143 14.60 -15.86 -7.36
C TYR A 143 15.08 -17.09 -6.56
N ARG A 144 16.06 -17.84 -7.09
CA ARG A 144 16.84 -18.76 -6.26
C ARG A 144 17.49 -17.95 -5.14
N GLN A 145 17.38 -18.43 -3.91
CA GLN A 145 18.15 -17.94 -2.77
C GLN A 145 19.60 -17.71 -3.22
N LYS A 146 20.10 -16.48 -3.10
CA LYS A 146 21.51 -16.16 -3.32
C LYS A 146 22.30 -16.84 -2.19
N GLY A 147 22.69 -18.09 -2.40
CA GLY A 147 23.33 -18.91 -1.37
C GLY A 147 23.46 -20.38 -1.74
N GLU A 148 24.24 -20.67 -2.77
CA GLU A 148 25.22 -21.78 -2.80
C GLU A 148 26.55 -21.21 -3.29
#